data_AF-A0A2J6I442-F1
#
_entry.id   AF-A0A2J6I442-F1
#
_cell.length_a   1.000
_cell.length_b   1.000
_cell.length_c   1.000
_cell.angle_alpha   90.00
_cell.angle_beta   90.00
_cell.angle_gamma   90.00
#
_symmetry.space_group_name_H-M   'P 1'
#
loop_
_entity.id
_entity.type
_entity.pdbx_description
1 polymer ?
#
loop_
_entity_poly.entity_id
_entity_poly.type
_entity_poly.pdbx_seq_one_letter_code
_entity_poly.pdbx_strand_id
1 'polypeptide(L)'
;PELLQVKGSGVVNYYFQNHFDGNDFDIELNGASSLNGSMNLNHLNADLTGSSNLILTGQSQTFTIDATGASNMEGYDFVTNIIEADLEGASNLNLTVNESMKVKASGASNVYYKGDAQITSQNLSGGSNIVKVQ
;
A
#
# COMPACT_ATOMS: atom_id res chain seq x y z
N PRO A 1 -9.34 19.63 -8.11
CA PRO A 1 -9.00 18.21 -8.36
C PRO A 1 -10.11 17.34 -7.76
N GLU A 2 -10.77 16.56 -8.62
CA GLU A 2 -11.79 15.61 -8.16
C GLU A 2 -11.05 14.40 -7.59
N LEU A 3 -11.24 14.15 -6.30
CA LEU A 3 -10.73 12.95 -5.64
C LEU A 3 -11.50 11.76 -6.19
N LEU A 4 -10.81 10.85 -6.88
CA LEU A 4 -11.40 9.60 -7.31
C LEU A 4 -11.29 8.55 -6.20
N GLN A 5 -12.35 7.77 -6.00
CA GLN A 5 -12.43 6.84 -4.88
C GLN A 5 -13.05 5.50 -5.29
N VAL A 6 -12.50 4.41 -4.75
CA VAL A 6 -13.11 3.07 -4.79
C VAL A 6 -13.37 2.59 -3.37
N LYS A 7 -14.58 2.10 -3.12
CA LYS A 7 -14.96 1.48 -1.83
C LYS A 7 -15.46 0.05 -2.03
N GLY A 8 -14.90 -0.90 -1.29
CA GLY A 8 -15.34 -2.30 -1.26
C GLY A 8 -15.64 -2.76 0.15
N SER A 9 -16.71 -3.51 0.34
CA SER A 9 -17.05 -4.11 1.64
C SER A 9 -17.58 -5.53 1.46
N GLY A 10 -17.15 -6.46 2.32
CA GLY A 10 -17.54 -7.86 2.23
C GLY A 10 -16.54 -8.63 1.37
N VAL A 11 -16.99 -9.19 0.25
CA VAL A 11 -16.13 -9.91 -0.70
C VAL A 11 -16.29 -9.27 -2.08
N VAL A 12 -15.42 -8.33 -2.41
CA VAL A 12 -15.49 -7.57 -3.66
C VAL A 12 -14.15 -7.60 -4.37
N ASN A 13 -14.14 -7.79 -5.69
CA ASN A 13 -12.92 -7.76 -6.50
C ASN A 13 -13.03 -6.66 -7.57
N TYR A 14 -12.14 -5.69 -7.52
CA TYR A 14 -12.03 -4.61 -8.50
C TYR A 14 -10.88 -4.87 -9.48
N TYR A 15 -11.15 -4.64 -10.77
CA TYR A 15 -10.16 -4.78 -11.83
C TYR A 15 -10.18 -3.54 -12.72
N PHE A 16 -9.09 -2.79 -12.70
CA PHE A 16 -8.87 -1.69 -13.62
C PHE A 16 -8.38 -2.27 -14.95
N GLN A 17 -9.27 -2.28 -15.96
CA GLN A 17 -8.98 -2.86 -17.28
C GLN A 17 -7.95 -2.04 -18.07
N ASN A 18 -7.88 -0.74 -17.81
CA ASN A 18 -6.97 0.18 -18.46
C ASN A 18 -6.07 0.83 -17.40
N HIS A 19 -4.92 1.33 -17.87
CA HIS A 19 -4.07 2.18 -17.04
C HIS A 19 -4.81 3.45 -16.63
N PHE A 20 -4.62 3.86 -15.37
CA PHE A 20 -5.25 5.03 -14.78
C PHE A 20 -4.21 6.10 -14.45
N ASP A 21 -4.25 7.23 -15.13
CA ASP A 21 -3.49 8.42 -14.77
C ASP A 21 -4.38 9.39 -13.98
N GLY A 22 -3.89 9.87 -12.84
CA GLY A 22 -4.66 10.75 -11.96
C GLY A 22 -3.78 11.58 -11.03
N ASN A 23 -4.41 12.54 -10.34
CA ASN A 23 -3.71 13.29 -9.30
C ASN A 23 -3.81 12.57 -7.96
N ASP A 24 -5.05 12.40 -7.48
CA ASP A 24 -5.37 11.86 -6.15
C ASP A 24 -6.31 10.67 -6.31
N PHE A 25 -6.00 9.56 -5.64
CA PHE A 25 -6.83 8.36 -5.66
C PHE A 25 -6.93 7.71 -4.28
N ASP A 26 -8.16 7.45 -3.85
CA ASP A 26 -8.49 6.83 -2.57
C ASP A 26 -9.04 5.42 -2.77
N ILE A 27 -8.47 4.46 -2.05
CA ILE A 27 -8.91 3.06 -2.03
C ILE A 27 -9.34 2.71 -0.61
N GLU A 28 -10.56 2.23 -0.44
CA GLU A 28 -11.07 1.71 0.83
C GLU A 28 -11.58 0.29 0.61
N LEU A 29 -10.90 -0.71 1.17
CA LEU A 29 -11.27 -2.12 1.05
C LEU A 29 -11.47 -2.75 2.43
N ASN A 30 -12.70 -3.16 2.70
CA ASN A 30 -13.10 -3.79 3.94
C ASN A 30 -13.54 -5.26 3.70
N GLY A 31 -13.17 -6.16 4.61
CA GLY A 31 -13.54 -7.58 4.53
C GLY A 31 -12.48 -8.41 3.82
N ALA A 32 -12.88 -9.25 2.86
CA ALA A 32 -11.98 -10.04 2.01
C ALA A 32 -12.06 -9.55 0.56
N SER A 33 -11.71 -8.28 0.38
CA SER A 33 -11.83 -7.59 -0.91
C SER A 33 -10.47 -7.44 -1.60
N SER A 34 -10.46 -7.28 -2.92
CA SER A 34 -9.23 -7.02 -3.67
C SER A 34 -9.39 -5.94 -4.72
N LEU A 35 -8.28 -5.28 -5.04
CA LEU A 35 -8.16 -4.39 -6.19
C LEU A 35 -6.89 -4.72 -6.96
N ASN A 36 -7.04 -4.90 -8.27
CA ASN A 36 -5.93 -5.05 -9.21
C ASN A 36 -5.95 -3.91 -10.25
N GLY A 37 -4.80 -3.27 -10.48
CA GLY A 37 -4.72 -2.20 -11.46
C GLY A 37 -3.32 -1.71 -11.79
N SER A 38 -3.26 -0.87 -12.84
CA SER A 38 -2.06 -0.13 -13.24
C SER A 38 -2.38 1.36 -13.18
N MET A 39 -1.54 2.14 -12.49
CA MET A 39 -1.83 3.57 -12.26
C MET A 39 -0.59 4.44 -12.11
N ASN A 40 -0.70 5.68 -12.57
CA ASN A 40 0.25 6.76 -12.31
C ASN A 40 -0.46 7.87 -11.56
N LEU A 41 0.01 8.16 -10.35
CA LEU A 41 -0.64 9.10 -9.45
C LEU A 41 0.35 10.11 -8.88
N ASN A 42 -0.14 11.26 -8.43
CA ASN A 42 0.66 12.06 -7.50
C ASN A 42 0.48 11.52 -6.07
N HIS A 43 -0.77 11.32 -5.64
CA HIS A 43 -1.08 10.84 -4.29
C HIS A 43 -2.01 9.62 -4.35
N LEU A 44 -1.57 8.52 -3.74
CA LEU A 44 -2.37 7.33 -3.50
C LEU A 44 -2.62 7.20 -2.00
N ASN A 45 -3.86 6.95 -1.62
CA ASN A 45 -4.24 6.60 -0.25
C ASN A 45 -4.98 5.27 -0.25
N ALA A 46 -4.63 4.36 0.67
CA ALA A 46 -5.26 3.05 0.80
C ALA A 46 -5.60 2.73 2.26
N ASP A 47 -6.86 2.46 2.54
CA ASP A 47 -7.35 1.91 3.82
C ASP A 47 -7.82 0.46 3.59
N LEU A 48 -7.12 -0.50 4.19
CA LEU A 48 -7.31 -1.92 3.99
C LEU A 48 -7.63 -2.62 5.32
N THR A 49 -8.89 -2.98 5.55
CA THR A 49 -9.29 -3.71 6.76
C THR A 49 -9.73 -5.15 6.46
N GLY A 50 -9.41 -6.06 7.39
CA GLY A 50 -9.83 -7.46 7.34
C GLY A 50 -8.76 -8.36 6.73
N SER A 51 -8.96 -8.78 5.49
CA SER A 51 -8.06 -9.65 4.70
C SER A 51 -8.07 -9.18 3.25
N SER A 52 -7.84 -7.88 3.07
CA SER A 52 -7.94 -7.21 1.78
C SER A 52 -6.60 -7.22 1.05
N ASN A 53 -6.63 -7.33 -0.29
CA ASN A 53 -5.42 -7.39 -1.11
C ASN A 53 -5.39 -6.29 -2.18
N LEU A 54 -4.29 -5.56 -2.25
CA LEU A 54 -4.04 -4.52 -3.24
C LEU A 54 -2.89 -4.95 -4.15
N ILE A 55 -3.16 -5.14 -5.44
CA ILE A 55 -2.16 -5.56 -6.44
C ILE A 55 -2.02 -4.43 -7.45
N LEU A 56 -0.92 -3.69 -7.37
CA LEU A 56 -0.72 -2.50 -8.20
C LEU A 56 0.58 -2.57 -9.01
N THR A 57 0.55 -1.88 -10.14
CA THR A 57 1.73 -1.57 -10.97
C THR A 57 1.70 -0.10 -11.35
N GLY A 58 2.85 0.45 -11.76
CA GLY A 58 2.97 1.86 -12.13
C GLY A 58 3.67 2.67 -11.05
N GLN A 59 3.24 3.90 -10.81
CA GLN A 59 3.95 4.79 -9.89
C GLN A 59 3.08 5.79 -9.13
N SER A 60 3.59 6.25 -7.99
CA SER A 60 3.08 7.46 -7.35
C SER A 60 4.20 8.36 -6.80
N GLN A 61 3.92 9.65 -6.60
CA GLN A 61 4.83 10.52 -5.86
C GLN A 61 4.76 10.20 -4.35
N THR A 62 3.55 10.06 -3.81
CA THR A 62 3.33 9.68 -2.42
C THR A 62 2.34 8.53 -2.33
N PHE A 63 2.56 7.64 -1.38
CA PHE A 63 1.63 6.58 -1.04
C PHE A 63 1.41 6.56 0.48
N THR A 64 0.16 6.72 0.91
CA THR A 64 -0.25 6.50 2.30
C THR A 64 -1.05 5.20 2.37
N ILE A 65 -0.71 4.33 3.33
CA ILE A 65 -1.43 3.07 3.51
C ILE A 65 -1.65 2.76 4.99
N ASP A 66 -2.92 2.55 5.34
CA ASP A 66 -3.36 2.05 6.63
C ASP A 66 -3.91 0.64 6.41
N ALA A 67 -3.32 -0.38 7.04
CA ALA A 67 -3.71 -1.77 6.83
C ALA A 67 -3.85 -2.53 8.14
N THR A 68 -5.09 -2.90 8.48
CA THR A 68 -5.44 -3.60 9.71
C THR A 68 -5.97 -5.01 9.42
N GLY A 69 -5.47 -6.01 10.17
CA GLY A 69 -5.94 -7.40 10.08
C GLY A 69 -4.90 -8.31 9.44
N ALA A 70 -5.18 -8.85 8.26
CA ALA A 70 -4.29 -9.68 7.46
C ALA A 70 -4.31 -9.21 5.99
N SER A 71 -4.16 -7.90 5.81
CA SER A 71 -4.24 -7.23 4.53
C SER A 71 -2.87 -7.17 3.84
N ASN A 72 -2.84 -7.24 2.52
CA ASN A 72 -1.59 -7.21 1.77
C ASN A 72 -1.60 -6.17 0.65
N MET A 73 -0.45 -5.58 0.40
CA MET A 73 -0.15 -4.90 -0.85
C MET A 73 0.99 -5.63 -1.55
N GLU A 74 0.76 -6.02 -2.80
CA GLU A 74 1.67 -6.84 -3.59
C GLU A 74 2.06 -6.11 -4.88
N GLY A 75 3.36 -5.94 -5.10
CA GLY A 75 3.90 -5.55 -6.39
C GLY A 75 5.13 -4.67 -6.25
N TYR A 76 6.32 -5.25 -6.41
CA TYR A 76 7.54 -4.46 -6.61
C TYR A 76 7.49 -3.61 -7.89
N ASP A 77 6.57 -3.94 -8.79
CA ASP A 77 6.27 -3.20 -10.02
C ASP A 77 5.47 -1.91 -9.77
N PHE A 78 5.04 -1.65 -8.52
CA PHE A 78 4.56 -0.34 -8.11
C PHE A 78 5.69 0.43 -7.42
N VAL A 79 5.98 1.61 -7.96
CA VAL A 79 7.09 2.47 -7.52
C VAL A 79 6.53 3.73 -6.88
N THR A 80 6.83 3.98 -5.61
CA THR A 80 6.52 5.26 -4.97
C THR A 80 7.80 5.99 -4.57
N ASN A 81 7.80 7.31 -4.59
CA ASN A 81 8.93 8.08 -4.08
C ASN A 81 8.89 8.16 -2.55
N ILE A 82 7.71 8.46 -2.00
CA ILE A 82 7.51 8.63 -0.56
C ILE A 82 6.40 7.68 -0.09
N ILE A 83 6.63 6.99 1.04
CA ILE A 83 5.59 6.18 1.68
C ILE A 83 5.41 6.53 3.17
N GLU A 84 4.16 6.59 3.60
CA GLU A 84 3.75 6.49 5.00
C GLU A 84 2.87 5.26 5.19
N ALA A 85 3.28 4.33 6.05
CA ALA A 85 2.57 3.08 6.28
C ALA A 85 2.25 2.90 7.77
N ASP A 86 0.99 2.60 8.10
CA ASP A 86 0.56 2.11 9.41
C ASP A 86 -0.04 0.70 9.27
N LEU A 87 0.64 -0.29 9.84
CA LEU A 87 0.31 -1.70 9.68
C LEU A 87 0.02 -2.36 11.03
N GLU A 88 -1.16 -2.94 11.17
CA GLU A 88 -1.58 -3.61 12.40
C GLU A 88 -2.11 -5.02 12.12
N GLY A 89 -1.71 -5.99 12.96
CA GLY A 89 -2.10 -7.39 12.82
C GLY A 89 -1.03 -8.23 12.12
N ALA A 90 -1.30 -8.71 10.91
CA ALA A 90 -0.46 -9.60 10.11
C ALA A 90 -0.40 -9.13 8.65
N SER A 91 -0.27 -7.82 8.46
CA SER A 91 -0.32 -7.17 7.15
C SER A 91 1.06 -7.18 6.46
N ASN A 92 1.10 -7.33 5.14
CA ASN A 92 2.37 -7.32 4.40
C ASN A 92 2.36 -6.31 3.25
N LEU A 93 3.44 -5.54 3.10
CA LEU A 93 3.66 -4.64 1.97
C LEU A 93 4.87 -5.11 1.15
N ASN A 94 4.71 -5.21 -0.17
CA ASN A 94 5.78 -5.50 -1.12
C ASN A 94 5.80 -4.44 -2.22
N LEU A 95 6.73 -3.50 -2.21
CA LEU A 95 6.78 -2.40 -3.18
C LEU A 95 8.19 -1.85 -3.41
N THR A 96 8.34 -0.97 -4.40
CA THR A 96 9.59 -0.21 -4.61
C THR A 96 9.43 1.21 -4.06
N VAL A 97 10.39 1.67 -3.25
CA VAL A 97 10.41 3.02 -2.67
C VAL A 97 11.75 3.70 -2.95
N ASN A 98 11.73 4.90 -3.51
CA ASN A 98 12.95 5.56 -4.00
C ASN A 98 13.51 6.66 -3.11
N GLU A 99 12.69 7.44 -2.40
CA GLU A 99 13.17 8.62 -1.67
C GLU A 99 13.10 8.44 -0.16
N SER A 100 11.90 8.25 0.40
CA SER A 100 11.76 8.16 1.86
C SER A 100 10.59 7.30 2.32
N MET A 101 10.74 6.73 3.52
CA MET A 101 9.70 5.93 4.14
C MET A 101 9.55 6.21 5.63
N LYS A 102 8.30 6.33 6.06
CA LYS A 102 7.86 6.33 7.45
C LYS A 102 6.98 5.11 7.69
N VAL A 103 7.31 4.28 8.67
CA VAL A 103 6.60 3.03 8.92
C VAL A 103 6.28 2.87 10.40
N LYS A 104 4.99 2.69 10.71
CA LYS A 104 4.51 2.14 11.96
C LYS A 104 4.00 0.73 11.68
N ALA A 105 4.51 -0.27 12.39
CA ALA A 105 4.03 -1.63 12.24
C ALA A 105 3.96 -2.35 13.59
N SER A 106 2.92 -3.17 13.75
CA SER A 106 2.70 -3.97 14.95
C SER A 106 2.22 -5.39 14.59
N GLY A 107 2.21 -6.28 15.58
CA GLY A 107 1.82 -7.68 15.40
C GLY A 107 2.88 -8.46 14.63
N ALA A 108 2.49 -9.19 13.57
CA ALA A 108 3.35 -9.96 12.66
C ALA A 108 3.49 -9.28 11.28
N SER A 109 3.27 -7.98 11.20
CA SER A 109 3.24 -7.23 9.93
C SER A 109 4.65 -6.99 9.36
N ASN A 110 4.81 -7.03 8.04
CA ASN A 110 6.12 -6.85 7.40
C ASN A 110 6.07 -5.87 6.23
N VAL A 111 7.14 -5.07 6.08
CA VAL A 111 7.37 -4.25 4.90
C VAL A 111 8.61 -4.75 4.17
N TYR A 112 8.42 -5.31 2.99
CA TYR A 112 9.49 -5.67 2.08
C TYR A 112 9.59 -4.60 1.00
N TYR A 113 10.74 -3.96 0.89
CA TYR A 113 10.90 -2.86 -0.06
C TYR A 113 12.15 -3.00 -0.93
N LYS A 114 12.02 -2.60 -2.19
CA LYS A 114 13.13 -2.32 -3.11
C LYS A 114 13.40 -0.82 -3.20
N GLY A 115 14.46 -0.44 -3.91
CA GLY A 115 14.84 0.95 -4.13
C GLY A 115 15.72 1.51 -3.02
N ASP A 116 15.96 2.82 -3.05
CA ASP A 116 16.98 3.50 -2.23
C ASP A 116 16.40 4.45 -1.18
N ALA A 117 15.14 4.23 -0.81
CA ALA A 117 14.46 5.01 0.21
C ALA A 117 15.24 5.10 1.52
N GLN A 118 15.27 6.31 2.07
CA GLN A 118 15.75 6.57 3.42
C GLN A 118 14.61 6.32 4.41
N ILE A 119 14.84 5.47 5.41
CA ILE A 119 13.90 5.29 6.53
C ILE A 119 14.00 6.52 7.44
N THR A 120 13.03 7.43 7.33
CA THR A 120 13.00 8.68 8.11
C THR A 120 12.37 8.49 9.48
N SER A 121 11.50 7.50 9.63
CA SER A 121 10.89 7.13 10.91
C SER A 121 10.44 5.68 10.88
N GLN A 122 10.69 4.95 11.98
CA GLN A 122 10.22 3.59 12.16
C GLN A 122 9.72 3.39 13.60
N ASN A 123 8.55 2.78 13.73
CA ASN A 123 8.00 2.33 15.01
C ASN A 123 7.49 0.89 14.82
N LEU A 124 8.30 -0.06 15.28
CA LEU A 124 8.04 -1.49 15.13
C LEU A 124 7.80 -2.12 16.49
N SER A 125 6.76 -2.94 16.59
CA SER A 125 6.42 -3.68 17.81
C SER A 125 5.91 -5.08 17.48
N GLY A 126 5.94 -5.99 18.46
CA GLY A 126 5.63 -7.41 18.22
C GLY A 126 6.72 -8.11 17.40
N GLY A 127 6.31 -8.91 16.43
CA GLY A 127 7.17 -9.57 15.44
C GLY A 127 7.22 -8.85 14.10
N SER A 128 6.96 -7.55 14.06
CA SER A 128 6.96 -6.77 12.81
C SER A 128 8.37 -6.42 12.32
N ASN A 129 8.55 -6.34 11.00
CA ASN A 129 9.86 -6.09 10.38
C ASN A 129 9.78 -5.16 9.16
N ILE A 130 10.89 -4.48 8.88
CA ILE A 130 11.15 -3.79 7.61
C ILE A 130 12.39 -4.44 6.99
N VAL A 131 12.27 -4.89 5.74
CA VAL A 131 13.32 -5.65 5.05
C VAL A 131 13.57 -5.04 3.68
N LYS A 132 14.80 -4.57 3.43
CA LYS A 132 15.23 -4.22 2.09
C LYS A 132 15.52 -5.51 1.31
N VAL A 133 14.87 -5.67 0.17
CA VAL A 133 15.10 -6.79 -0.76
C VAL A 133 15.89 -6.29 -1.98
N GLN A 134 16.70 -7.17 -2.58
CA GLN A 134 17.52 -6.84 -3.76
C GLN A 134 16.72 -6.95 -5.08
#